data_AF-A0A523L1A8-F1
#
_entry.id   AF-A0A523L1A8-F1
#
_cell.length_a   1.000
_cell.length_b   1.000
_cell.length_c   1.000
_cell.angle_alpha   90.00
_cell.angle_beta   90.00
_cell.angle_gamma   90.00
#
_symmetry.space_group_name_H-M   'P 1'
#
loop_
_entity.id
_entity.type
_entity.pdbx_description
1 polymer ?
#
loop_
_entity_poly.entity_id
_entity_poly.type
_entity_poly.pdbx_seq_one_letter_code
_entity_poly.pdbx_strand_id
1 'polypeptide(L)'
;MTSQVRPDLPNQGLYALLAISSLILLLSLYFFGAQSPGSPAGQWAATFGAIALLVPLVFSLLKRSGYSASPPFWFVAHVLIASLGAWFIMLHAAGGDWFSPPGIVLLLMMFLLVQGVLLRASVSERFSGLFARNSIVLGFAKPEALDKRALGEIIKAKQTLLVSLDPAEAEALFSPTLRHWLIHPALSLRYQALANKEAAMVGARQGAGVLLAWSRRIHMLAALLFYLGLLAHIIVVLFFAGYAAGDGDIGWWYITDWGRGTH
;
A
#
# COMPACT_ATOMS: atom_id res chain seq x y z
N MET A 1 -29.92 21.96 3.53
CA MET A 1 -28.71 21.25 3.07
C MET A 1 -28.04 20.66 4.30
N THR A 2 -28.19 19.36 4.53
CA THR A 2 -27.45 18.66 5.61
C THR A 2 -25.97 18.69 5.23
N SER A 3 -25.12 19.29 6.07
CA SER A 3 -23.67 19.18 5.90
C SER A 3 -23.33 17.70 6.01
N GLN A 4 -23.10 17.01 4.90
CA GLN A 4 -22.58 15.65 4.93
C GLN A 4 -21.26 15.71 5.70
N VAL A 5 -21.26 15.13 6.91
CA VAL A 5 -20.06 15.01 7.73
C VAL A 5 -19.09 14.15 6.93
N ARG A 6 -18.03 14.78 6.42
CA ARG A 6 -16.98 14.08 5.68
C ARG A 6 -16.34 13.08 6.66
N PRO A 7 -16.36 11.77 6.36
CA PRO A 7 -15.69 10.80 7.21
C PRO A 7 -14.19 11.09 7.17
N ASP A 8 -13.62 11.32 8.34
CA ASP A 8 -12.18 11.55 8.53
C ASP A 8 -11.71 10.78 9.76
N LEU A 9 -10.43 10.41 9.76
CA LEU A 9 -9.81 9.72 10.87
C LEU A 9 -8.74 10.64 11.47
N PRO A 10 -8.95 11.18 12.68
CA PRO A 10 -7.99 12.10 13.28
C PRO A 10 -6.66 11.40 13.58
N ASN A 11 -5.57 12.16 13.62
CA ASN A 11 -4.23 11.64 13.91
C ASN A 11 -4.17 10.84 15.22
N GLN A 12 -4.90 11.29 16.25
CA GLN A 12 -5.03 10.57 17.52
C GLN A 12 -5.65 9.18 17.34
N GLY A 13 -6.64 9.06 16.45
CA GLY A 13 -7.25 7.78 16.09
C GLY A 13 -6.25 6.83 15.41
N LEU A 14 -5.38 7.35 14.55
CA LEU A 14 -4.31 6.55 13.92
C LEU A 14 -3.30 6.02 14.95
N TYR A 15 -2.86 6.87 15.89
CA TYR A 15 -1.94 6.44 16.95
C TYR A 15 -2.60 5.45 17.91
N ALA A 16 -3.88 5.65 18.25
CA ALA A 16 -4.66 4.71 19.05
C ALA A 16 -4.76 3.34 18.36
N LEU A 17 -5.06 3.30 17.05
CA LEU A 17 -5.08 2.06 16.29
C LEU A 17 -3.72 1.34 16.29
N LEU A 18 -2.62 2.08 16.18
CA LEU A 18 -1.28 1.51 16.25
C LEU A 18 -0.98 0.93 17.65
N ALA A 19 -1.38 1.65 18.71
CA ALA A 19 -1.24 1.17 20.09
C ALA A 19 -2.06 -0.10 20.34
N ILE A 20 -3.32 -0.12 19.88
CA ILE A 20 -4.20 -1.30 19.95
C ILE A 20 -3.59 -2.47 19.16
N SER A 21 -3.06 -2.21 17.96
CA SER A 21 -2.39 -3.25 17.16
C SER A 21 -1.19 -3.84 17.89
N SER A 22 -0.41 -2.99 18.57
CA SER A 22 0.75 -3.43 19.37
C SER A 22 0.31 -4.25 20.58
N LEU A 23 -0.76 -3.84 21.25
CA LEU A 23 -1.35 -4.61 22.35
C LEU A 23 -1.86 -5.98 21.86
N ILE A 24 -2.59 -6.02 20.75
CA ILE A 24 -3.10 -7.27 20.17
C ILE A 24 -1.95 -8.20 19.78
N LEU A 25 -0.87 -7.67 19.21
CA LEU A 25 0.33 -8.46 18.94
C LEU A 25 0.92 -9.08 20.22
N LEU A 26 1.08 -8.29 21.28
CA LEU A 26 1.61 -8.82 22.55
C LEU A 26 0.69 -9.88 23.16
N LEU A 27 -0.63 -9.64 23.14
CA LEU A 27 -1.62 -10.59 23.63
C LEU A 27 -1.67 -11.85 22.76
N SER A 28 -1.51 -11.73 21.44
CA SER A 28 -1.48 -12.89 20.55
C SER A 28 -0.26 -13.77 20.84
N LEU A 29 0.92 -13.18 20.99
CA LEU A 29 2.13 -13.90 21.37
C LEU A 29 1.97 -14.58 22.75
N TYR A 30 1.34 -13.91 23.72
CA TYR A 30 1.15 -14.45 25.06
C TYR A 30 0.14 -15.61 25.11
N PHE A 31 -1.05 -15.46 24.52
CA PHE A 31 -2.13 -16.44 24.62
C PHE A 31 -2.12 -17.51 23.52
N PHE A 32 -1.60 -17.17 22.33
CA PHE A 32 -1.63 -18.02 21.14
C PHE A 32 -0.24 -18.45 20.68
N GLY A 33 0.84 -17.98 21.31
CA GLY A 33 2.22 -18.36 20.94
C GLY A 33 2.53 -19.85 21.06
N ALA A 34 1.77 -20.59 21.89
CA ALA A 34 1.90 -22.04 21.99
C ALA A 34 0.96 -22.80 21.03
N GLN A 35 0.05 -22.12 20.33
CA GLN A 35 -0.89 -22.76 19.42
C GLN A 35 -0.28 -22.88 18.02
N SER A 36 -0.47 -24.03 17.39
CA SER A 36 -0.10 -24.20 15.98
C SER A 36 -0.91 -23.24 15.09
N PRO A 37 -0.29 -22.57 14.11
CA PRO A 37 -1.01 -21.75 13.12
C PRO A 37 -2.11 -22.52 12.37
N GLY A 38 -1.96 -23.85 12.24
CA GLY A 38 -2.95 -24.73 11.61
C GLY A 38 -4.15 -25.08 12.49
N SER A 39 -4.17 -24.70 13.77
CA SER A 39 -5.32 -24.94 14.65
C SER A 39 -6.62 -24.36 14.08
N PRO A 40 -7.81 -24.89 14.45
CA PRO A 40 -9.08 -24.37 13.94
C PRO A 40 -9.26 -22.86 14.17
N ALA A 41 -8.83 -22.35 15.33
CA ALA A 41 -8.84 -20.92 15.62
C ALA A 41 -7.88 -20.14 14.71
N GLY A 42 -6.66 -20.65 14.53
CA GLY A 42 -5.65 -20.05 13.65
C GLY A 42 -6.12 -19.99 12.19
N GLN A 43 -6.80 -21.00 11.69
CA GLN A 43 -7.30 -21.03 10.30
C GLN A 43 -8.46 -20.07 10.05
N TRP A 44 -9.41 -19.96 10.98
CA TRP A 44 -10.46 -18.95 10.89
C TRP A 44 -9.88 -17.54 10.95
N ALA A 45 -8.91 -17.31 11.83
CA ALA A 45 -8.19 -16.05 11.89
C ALA A 45 -7.47 -15.75 10.56
N ALA A 46 -6.73 -16.71 9.99
CA ALA A 46 -6.11 -16.55 8.68
C ALA A 46 -7.13 -16.19 7.59
N THR A 47 -8.26 -16.88 7.57
CA THR A 47 -9.32 -16.71 6.55
C THR A 47 -9.95 -15.32 6.62
N PHE A 48 -10.44 -14.92 7.80
CA PHE A 48 -11.04 -13.60 7.98
C PHE A 48 -10.01 -12.47 7.80
N GLY A 49 -8.78 -12.69 8.27
CA GLY A 49 -7.66 -11.78 8.07
C GLY A 49 -7.38 -11.54 6.59
N ALA A 50 -7.20 -12.61 5.81
CA ALA A 50 -6.94 -12.54 4.38
C ALA A 50 -8.08 -11.84 3.61
N ILE A 51 -9.34 -12.18 3.92
CA ILE A 51 -10.52 -11.53 3.30
C ILE A 51 -10.53 -10.03 3.61
N ALA A 52 -10.33 -9.63 4.87
CA ALA A 52 -10.27 -8.23 5.26
C ALA A 52 -9.14 -7.49 4.52
N LEU A 53 -7.97 -8.12 4.38
CA LEU A 53 -6.81 -7.57 3.67
C LEU A 53 -7.01 -7.46 2.15
N LEU A 54 -8.10 -7.96 1.57
CA LEU A 54 -8.47 -7.63 0.18
C LEU A 54 -9.02 -6.21 0.05
N VAL A 55 -9.58 -5.62 1.10
CA VAL A 55 -10.15 -4.25 1.03
C VAL A 55 -9.11 -3.21 0.61
N PRO A 56 -7.89 -3.17 1.19
CA PRO A 56 -6.84 -2.28 0.72
C PRO A 56 -6.47 -2.45 -0.76
N LEU A 57 -6.48 -3.68 -1.27
CA LEU A 57 -6.23 -3.97 -2.69
C LEU A 57 -7.36 -3.40 -3.55
N VAL A 58 -8.61 -3.70 -3.20
CA VAL A 58 -9.79 -3.17 -3.89
C VAL A 58 -9.79 -1.64 -3.89
N PHE A 59 -9.49 -1.00 -2.75
CA PHE A 59 -9.35 0.45 -2.69
C PHE A 59 -8.26 0.97 -3.64
N SER A 60 -7.08 0.35 -3.65
CA SER A 60 -5.99 0.74 -4.55
C SER A 60 -6.43 0.66 -6.02
N LEU A 61 -7.14 -0.40 -6.39
CA LEU A 61 -7.68 -0.60 -7.75
C LEU A 61 -8.74 0.44 -8.09
N LEU A 62 -9.76 0.63 -7.24
CA LEU A 62 -10.84 1.62 -7.44
C LEU A 62 -10.32 3.06 -7.51
N LYS A 63 -9.35 3.39 -6.67
CA LYS A 63 -8.70 4.71 -6.67
C LYS A 63 -7.93 4.95 -7.97
N ARG A 64 -7.25 3.94 -8.50
CA ARG A 64 -6.42 4.07 -9.71
C ARG A 64 -7.21 3.91 -11.01
N SER A 65 -8.40 3.33 -10.96
CA SER A 65 -9.32 3.21 -12.10
C SER A 65 -10.27 4.40 -12.25
N GLY A 66 -10.30 5.32 -11.28
CA GLY A 66 -11.16 6.51 -11.32
C GLY A 66 -12.60 6.26 -10.84
N TYR A 67 -12.93 5.07 -10.37
CA TYR A 67 -14.30 4.69 -9.96
C TYR A 67 -14.63 4.93 -8.48
N SER A 68 -13.74 5.57 -7.71
CA SER A 68 -14.00 5.85 -6.29
C SER A 68 -14.94 7.05 -6.10
N ALA A 69 -16.24 6.79 -5.91
CA ALA A 69 -17.26 7.81 -5.64
C ALA A 69 -16.98 8.67 -4.38
N SER A 70 -16.28 8.14 -3.38
CA SER A 70 -15.88 8.89 -2.17
C SER A 70 -14.49 8.48 -1.68
N PRO A 71 -13.41 9.16 -2.11
CA PRO A 71 -12.05 8.86 -1.67
C PRO A 71 -11.83 8.87 -0.14
N PRO A 72 -12.45 9.77 0.66
CA PRO A 72 -12.30 9.76 2.12
C PRO A 72 -12.89 8.52 2.78
N PHE A 73 -14.07 8.08 2.34
CA PHE A 73 -14.71 6.88 2.88
C PHE A 73 -13.84 5.65 2.64
N TRP A 74 -13.40 5.45 1.39
CA TRP A 74 -12.57 4.30 1.04
C TRP A 74 -11.21 4.31 1.75
N PHE A 75 -10.67 5.50 2.01
CA PHE A 75 -9.49 5.62 2.84
C PHE A 75 -9.74 5.12 4.28
N VAL A 76 -10.83 5.55 4.92
CA VAL A 76 -11.17 5.13 6.30
C VAL A 76 -11.39 3.61 6.34
N ALA A 77 -12.14 3.08 5.37
CA ALA A 77 -12.35 1.65 5.22
C ALA A 77 -11.04 0.88 5.03
N HIS A 78 -10.12 1.38 4.20
CA HIS A 78 -8.79 0.81 4.03
C HIS A 78 -8.05 0.71 5.37
N VAL A 79 -8.02 1.77 6.19
CA VAL A 79 -7.29 1.74 7.46
C VAL A 79 -7.93 0.80 8.47
N LEU A 80 -9.24 0.91 8.70
CA LEU A 80 -9.92 0.15 9.73
C LEU A 80 -9.96 -1.33 9.40
N ILE A 81 -10.31 -1.68 8.16
CA ILE A 81 -10.41 -3.08 7.75
C ILE A 81 -9.03 -3.71 7.57
N ALA A 82 -8.02 -2.97 7.10
CA ALA A 82 -6.63 -3.48 7.10
C ALA A 82 -6.12 -3.74 8.51
N SER A 83 -6.41 -2.86 9.47
CA SER A 83 -5.99 -3.04 10.86
C SER A 83 -6.65 -4.28 11.46
N LEU A 84 -7.95 -4.44 11.26
CA LEU A 84 -8.68 -5.63 11.69
C LEU A 84 -8.12 -6.91 11.04
N GLY A 85 -7.87 -6.87 9.74
CA GLY A 85 -7.25 -7.99 9.02
C GLY A 85 -5.87 -8.35 9.58
N ALA A 86 -5.04 -7.33 9.84
CA ALA A 86 -3.73 -7.51 10.43
C ALA A 86 -3.79 -8.15 11.83
N TRP A 87 -4.78 -7.77 12.66
CA TRP A 87 -4.99 -8.37 13.98
C TRP A 87 -5.30 -9.86 13.88
N PHE A 88 -6.17 -10.26 12.96
CA PHE A 88 -6.44 -11.67 12.72
C PHE A 88 -5.21 -12.44 12.21
N ILE A 89 -4.42 -11.85 11.32
CA ILE A 89 -3.16 -12.47 10.88
C ILE A 89 -2.14 -12.59 12.02
N MET A 90 -2.06 -11.60 12.92
CA MET A 90 -1.19 -11.68 14.12
C MET A 90 -1.62 -12.78 15.08
N LEU A 91 -2.92 -13.06 15.19
CA LEU A 91 -3.43 -14.20 15.97
C LEU A 91 -3.05 -15.53 15.31
N HIS A 92 -3.23 -15.65 14.00
CA HIS A 92 -2.86 -16.85 13.23
C HIS A 92 -1.36 -17.15 13.31
N ALA A 93 -0.52 -16.13 13.15
CA ALA A 93 0.93 -16.29 13.08
C ALA A 93 1.63 -16.32 14.45
N ALA A 94 0.88 -16.18 15.55
CA ALA A 94 1.44 -16.02 16.89
C ALA A 94 2.39 -17.15 17.30
N GLY A 95 1.99 -18.41 17.09
CA GLY A 95 2.81 -19.58 17.38
C GLY A 95 3.60 -20.14 16.18
N GLY A 96 3.69 -19.39 15.09
CA GLY A 96 4.48 -19.75 13.91
C GLY A 96 5.95 -19.34 14.04
N ASP A 97 6.80 -19.81 13.12
CA ASP A 97 8.16 -19.29 12.98
C ASP A 97 8.17 -18.00 12.15
N TRP A 98 8.59 -16.90 12.78
CA TRP A 98 8.62 -15.56 12.19
C TRP A 98 9.80 -15.35 11.23
N PHE A 99 10.79 -16.25 11.23
CA PHE A 99 11.95 -16.21 10.33
C PHE A 99 11.81 -17.18 9.15
N SER A 100 10.66 -17.83 9.02
CA SER A 100 10.28 -18.63 7.87
C SER A 100 9.83 -17.76 6.68
N PRO A 101 9.71 -18.30 5.45
CA PRO A 101 9.20 -17.53 4.32
C PRO A 101 7.82 -16.87 4.55
N PRO A 102 6.82 -17.52 5.19
CA PRO A 102 5.59 -16.85 5.62
C PRO A 102 5.81 -15.71 6.62
N GLY A 103 6.82 -15.82 7.49
CA GLY A 103 7.20 -14.77 8.43
C GLY A 103 7.63 -13.46 7.74
N ILE A 104 8.24 -13.54 6.55
CA ILE A 104 8.56 -12.35 5.73
C ILE A 104 7.28 -11.61 5.33
N VAL A 105 6.21 -12.33 5.00
CA VAL A 105 4.91 -11.73 4.64
C VAL A 105 4.30 -10.99 5.84
N LEU A 106 4.42 -11.57 7.04
CA LEU A 106 4.00 -10.93 8.30
C LEU A 106 4.81 -9.65 8.58
N LEU A 107 6.14 -9.69 8.39
CA LEU A 107 7.00 -8.52 8.56
C LEU A 107 6.66 -7.41 7.58
N LEU A 108 6.36 -7.74 6.32
CA LEU A 108 5.88 -6.77 5.32
C LEU A 108 4.54 -6.14 5.74
N MET A 109 3.61 -6.93 6.28
CA MET A 109 2.35 -6.41 6.82
C MET A 109 2.57 -5.45 7.97
N MET A 110 3.43 -5.81 8.93
CA MET A 110 3.77 -4.95 10.07
C MET A 110 4.44 -3.65 9.61
N PHE A 111 5.37 -3.75 8.66
CA PHE A 111 5.99 -2.58 8.03
C PHE A 111 4.93 -1.67 7.40
N LEU A 112 3.99 -2.21 6.61
CA LEU A 112 2.93 -1.43 5.97
C LEU A 112 2.03 -0.73 6.98
N LEU A 113 1.67 -1.41 8.07
CA LEU A 113 0.84 -0.86 9.14
C LEU A 113 1.53 0.32 9.84
N VAL A 114 2.78 0.12 10.29
CA VAL A 114 3.58 1.17 10.96
C VAL A 114 3.84 2.32 10.01
N GLN A 115 4.32 2.03 8.80
CA GLN A 115 4.70 3.04 7.83
C GLN A 115 3.48 3.87 7.37
N GLY A 116 2.32 3.22 7.18
CA GLY A 116 1.08 3.91 6.82
C GLY A 116 0.61 4.90 7.89
N VAL A 117 0.66 4.50 9.17
CA VAL A 117 0.33 5.36 10.30
C VAL A 117 1.32 6.52 10.42
N LEU A 118 2.62 6.24 10.42
CA LEU A 118 3.66 7.27 10.57
C LEU A 118 3.62 8.32 9.46
N LEU A 119 3.49 7.89 8.20
CA LEU A 119 3.37 8.83 7.08
C LEU A 119 2.14 9.72 7.22
N ARG A 120 1.02 9.14 7.64
CA ARG A 120 -0.24 9.89 7.67
C ARG A 120 -0.36 10.81 8.86
N ALA A 121 0.01 10.34 10.05
CA ALA A 121 -0.12 11.11 11.26
C ALA A 121 1.03 12.12 11.44
N SER A 122 2.28 11.72 11.14
CA SER A 122 3.46 12.54 11.45
C SER A 122 3.99 13.36 10.27
N VAL A 123 3.81 12.87 9.03
CA VAL A 123 4.36 13.56 7.84
C VAL A 123 3.33 14.47 7.17
N SER A 124 2.04 14.14 7.23
CA SER A 124 0.97 15.00 6.67
C SER A 124 0.88 16.36 7.38
N GLU A 125 1.10 16.41 8.69
CA GLU A 125 1.10 17.66 9.48
C GLU A 125 2.32 18.54 9.16
N ARG A 126 3.50 17.93 8.97
CA ARG A 126 4.68 18.65 8.49
C ARG A 126 4.47 19.20 7.07
N PHE A 127 3.73 18.48 6.23
CA PHE A 127 3.43 18.87 4.86
C PHE A 127 2.37 19.98 4.75
N SER A 128 1.33 19.96 5.59
CA SER A 128 0.37 21.08 5.65
C SER A 128 1.05 22.37 6.11
N GLY A 129 2.00 22.28 7.05
CA GLY A 129 2.85 23.40 7.46
C GLY A 129 3.74 23.95 6.33
N LEU A 130 4.18 23.10 5.38
CA LEU A 130 4.95 23.50 4.20
C LEU A 130 4.09 24.22 3.14
N PHE A 131 2.83 23.85 2.98
CA PHE A 131 1.91 24.58 2.09
C PHE A 131 1.41 25.91 2.68
N ALA A 132 1.24 25.96 4.01
CA ALA A 132 0.82 27.18 4.69
C ALA A 132 1.90 28.26 4.71
N ARG A 133 3.17 27.88 4.57
CA ARG A 133 4.32 28.79 4.60
C ARG A 133 4.94 28.91 3.20
N ASN A 134 4.50 29.90 2.43
CA ASN A 134 5.14 30.52 1.25
C ASN A 134 5.76 29.57 0.18
N SER A 135 5.45 29.80 -1.11
CA SER A 135 5.86 28.94 -2.24
C SER A 135 7.37 28.67 -2.37
N ILE A 136 8.21 29.52 -1.78
CA ILE A 136 9.67 29.34 -1.70
C ILE A 136 10.07 28.16 -0.79
N VAL A 137 9.29 27.85 0.25
CA VAL A 137 9.56 26.74 1.20
C VAL A 137 9.14 25.38 0.64
N LEU A 138 8.27 25.36 -0.38
CA LEU A 138 7.89 24.14 -1.11
C LEU A 138 9.01 23.63 -2.04
N GLY A 139 10.14 24.34 -2.10
CA GLY A 139 11.31 23.99 -2.90
C GLY A 139 11.16 24.33 -4.38
N PHE A 140 10.13 25.10 -4.77
CA PHE A 140 10.06 25.61 -6.13
C PHE A 140 11.31 26.45 -6.39
N ALA A 141 12.00 26.17 -7.50
CA ALA A 141 13.15 26.96 -7.88
C ALA A 141 12.70 28.41 -8.06
N LYS A 142 13.57 29.37 -7.68
CA LYS A 142 13.29 30.79 -7.95
C LYS A 142 12.96 30.95 -9.44
N PRO A 143 11.95 31.74 -9.82
CA PRO A 143 11.57 31.92 -11.23
C PRO A 143 12.72 32.32 -12.15
N GLU A 144 13.74 32.98 -11.58
CA GLU A 144 14.97 33.43 -12.23
C GLU A 144 15.94 32.30 -12.61
N ALA A 145 15.89 31.16 -11.90
CA ALA A 145 16.76 30.00 -12.13
C ALA A 145 16.14 28.96 -13.07
N LEU A 146 14.92 29.21 -13.56
CA LEU A 146 14.11 28.23 -14.28
C LEU A 146 14.24 28.47 -15.78
N ASP A 147 14.80 27.50 -16.50
CA ASP A 147 14.88 27.55 -17.96
C ASP A 147 13.48 27.38 -18.57
N LYS A 148 12.87 28.52 -18.89
CA LYS A 148 11.53 28.58 -19.49
C LYS A 148 11.45 27.90 -20.86
N ARG A 149 12.56 27.86 -21.61
CA ARG A 149 12.61 27.23 -22.93
C ARG A 149 12.57 25.71 -22.77
N ALA A 150 13.45 25.17 -21.93
CA ALA A 150 13.46 23.73 -21.63
C ALA A 150 12.12 23.26 -21.03
N LEU A 151 11.52 24.06 -20.13
CA LEU A 151 10.20 23.78 -19.59
C LEU A 151 9.12 23.75 -20.68
N GLY A 152 9.13 24.73 -21.59
CA GLY A 152 8.20 24.79 -22.72
C GLY A 152 8.31 23.59 -23.66
N GLU A 153 9.53 23.08 -23.89
CA GLU A 153 9.75 21.87 -24.69
C GLU A 153 9.16 20.62 -24.01
N ILE A 154 9.31 20.48 -22.69
CA ILE A 154 8.70 19.37 -21.95
C ILE A 154 7.17 19.45 -21.96
N ILE A 155 6.59 20.64 -21.76
CA ILE A 155 5.14 20.84 -21.81
C ILE A 155 4.61 20.45 -23.19
N LYS A 156 5.24 20.91 -24.28
CA LYS A 156 4.87 20.49 -25.64
C LYS A 156 4.96 18.97 -25.83
N ALA A 157 6.04 18.35 -25.39
CA ALA A 157 6.20 16.90 -25.50
C ALA A 157 5.11 16.13 -24.72
N LYS A 158 4.71 16.61 -23.53
CA LYS A 158 3.58 16.05 -22.78
C LYS A 158 2.26 16.22 -23.51
N GLN A 159 1.99 17.41 -24.05
CA GLN A 159 0.77 17.67 -24.84
C GLN A 159 0.68 16.75 -26.05
N THR A 160 1.78 16.55 -26.79
CA THR A 160 1.82 15.61 -27.93
C THR A 160 1.52 14.18 -27.50
N LEU A 161 2.09 13.70 -26.39
CA LEU A 161 1.80 12.36 -25.87
C LEU A 161 0.38 12.23 -25.33
N LEU A 162 -0.17 13.30 -24.75
CA LEU A 162 -1.52 13.31 -24.19
C LEU A 162 -2.57 13.07 -25.26
N VAL A 163 -2.42 13.67 -26.44
CA VAL A 163 -3.31 13.43 -27.59
C VAL A 163 -3.39 11.94 -27.95
N SER A 164 -2.31 11.18 -27.75
CA SER A 164 -2.30 9.73 -27.99
C SER A 164 -2.77 8.89 -26.81
N LEU A 165 -2.79 9.44 -25.60
CA LEU A 165 -3.17 8.74 -24.37
C LEU A 165 -4.65 8.97 -24.02
N ASP A 166 -5.05 10.23 -23.95
CA ASP A 166 -6.41 10.67 -23.65
C ASP A 166 -6.65 12.08 -24.25
N PRO A 167 -7.26 12.18 -25.44
CA PRO A 167 -7.51 13.46 -26.10
C PRO A 167 -8.46 14.39 -25.35
N ALA A 168 -9.26 13.87 -24.42
CA ALA A 168 -10.27 14.65 -23.70
C ALA A 168 -9.71 15.35 -22.45
N GLU A 169 -8.50 15.00 -22.03
CA GLU A 169 -7.91 15.47 -20.79
C GLU A 169 -7.02 16.70 -20.99
N ALA A 170 -6.97 17.56 -19.98
CA ALA A 170 -6.09 18.72 -19.96
C ALA A 170 -4.74 18.35 -19.35
N GLU A 171 -3.65 18.77 -20.00
CA GLU A 171 -2.28 18.43 -19.58
C GLU A 171 -2.00 18.78 -18.12
N ALA A 172 -2.46 19.95 -17.66
CA ALA A 172 -2.25 20.41 -16.28
C ALA A 172 -2.94 19.53 -15.20
N LEU A 173 -3.94 18.74 -15.58
CA LEU A 173 -4.74 17.90 -14.67
C LEU A 173 -4.50 16.40 -14.89
N PHE A 174 -3.93 16.04 -16.04
CA PHE A 174 -3.78 14.66 -16.43
C PHE A 174 -2.75 13.93 -15.57
N SER A 175 -3.10 12.71 -15.19
CA SER A 175 -2.14 11.74 -14.67
C SER A 175 -2.49 10.34 -15.17
N PRO A 176 -1.51 9.52 -15.59
CA PRO A 176 -1.80 8.18 -16.10
C PRO A 176 -2.54 7.30 -15.07
N THR A 177 -3.78 6.95 -15.40
CA THR A 177 -4.62 6.01 -14.61
C THR A 177 -4.27 4.55 -14.91
N LEU A 178 -4.77 3.60 -14.12
CA LEU A 178 -4.53 2.16 -14.34
C LEU A 178 -4.92 1.72 -15.75
N ARG A 179 -6.02 2.26 -16.29
CA ARG A 179 -6.48 1.98 -17.65
C ARG A 179 -5.41 2.34 -18.68
N HIS A 180 -4.78 3.51 -18.56
CA HIS A 180 -3.69 3.94 -19.45
C HIS A 180 -2.48 3.01 -19.36
N TRP A 181 -2.13 2.57 -18.15
CA TRP A 181 -1.03 1.64 -17.93
C TRP A 181 -1.28 0.26 -18.57
N LEU A 182 -2.53 -0.20 -18.60
CA LEU A 182 -2.90 -1.48 -19.20
C LEU A 182 -3.00 -1.40 -20.73
N ILE A 183 -3.58 -0.33 -21.27
CA ILE A 183 -3.81 -0.20 -22.72
C ILE A 183 -2.56 0.34 -23.44
N HIS A 184 -1.88 1.32 -22.84
CA HIS A 184 -0.75 2.03 -23.44
C HIS A 184 0.43 2.14 -22.46
N PRO A 185 1.05 1.01 -22.06
CA PRO A 185 2.10 0.98 -21.03
C PRO A 185 3.31 1.85 -21.39
N ALA A 186 3.79 1.74 -22.64
CA ALA A 186 4.96 2.47 -23.10
C ALA A 186 4.72 4.00 -23.15
N LEU A 187 3.54 4.43 -23.63
CA LEU A 187 3.19 5.85 -23.68
C LEU A 187 2.99 6.43 -22.26
N SER A 188 2.34 5.67 -21.37
CA SER A 188 2.17 6.04 -19.97
C SER A 188 3.51 6.22 -19.26
N LEU A 189 4.48 5.33 -19.51
CA LEU A 189 5.86 5.43 -19.03
C LEU A 189 6.55 6.70 -19.53
N ARG A 190 6.47 6.99 -20.83
CA ARG A 190 7.09 8.18 -21.44
C ARG A 190 6.49 9.47 -20.88
N TYR A 191 5.16 9.53 -20.77
CA TYR A 191 4.48 10.67 -20.18
C TYR A 191 4.90 10.87 -18.71
N GLN A 192 4.92 9.79 -17.91
CA GLN A 192 5.33 9.85 -16.51
C GLN A 192 6.80 10.29 -16.36
N ALA A 193 7.69 9.88 -17.26
CA ALA A 193 9.08 10.31 -17.28
C ALA A 193 9.21 11.83 -17.55
N LEU A 194 8.43 12.37 -18.49
CA LEU A 194 8.40 13.81 -18.76
C LEU A 194 7.81 14.61 -17.59
N ALA A 195 6.72 14.13 -16.98
CA ALA A 195 6.15 14.75 -15.78
C ALA A 195 7.15 14.77 -14.60
N ASN A 196 7.95 13.71 -14.44
CA ASN A 196 9.02 13.67 -13.44
C ASN A 196 10.15 14.67 -13.75
N LYS A 197 10.52 14.83 -15.02
CA LYS A 197 11.54 15.81 -15.46
C LYS A 197 11.06 17.24 -15.23
N GLU A 198 9.81 17.54 -15.58
CA GLU A 198 9.21 18.84 -15.27
C GLU A 198 9.20 19.10 -13.77
N ALA A 199 8.72 18.15 -12.96
CA ALA A 199 8.68 18.30 -11.50
C ALA A 199 10.08 18.59 -10.93
N ALA A 200 11.12 17.95 -11.47
CA ALA A 200 12.51 18.21 -11.09
C ALA A 200 12.97 19.62 -11.48
N MET A 201 12.65 20.09 -12.69
CA MET A 201 13.04 21.43 -13.17
C MET A 201 12.35 22.56 -12.39
N VAL A 202 11.07 22.40 -12.06
CA VAL A 202 10.35 23.41 -11.27
C VAL A 202 10.73 23.35 -9.79
N GLY A 203 11.54 22.39 -9.36
CA GLY A 203 11.88 22.16 -7.96
C GLY A 203 10.73 21.59 -7.13
N ALA A 204 9.64 21.16 -7.78
CA ALA A 204 8.53 20.52 -7.09
C ALA A 204 9.06 19.30 -6.34
N ARG A 205 8.93 19.32 -5.00
CA ARG A 205 9.40 18.31 -4.04
C ARG A 205 10.83 18.47 -3.52
N GLN A 206 11.59 19.51 -3.85
CA GLN A 206 12.89 19.73 -3.20
C GLN A 206 12.75 20.02 -1.69
N GLY A 207 11.64 20.64 -1.26
CA GLY A 207 11.33 20.83 0.17
C GLY A 207 10.80 19.58 0.88
N ALA A 208 10.34 18.57 0.13
CA ALA A 208 9.89 17.30 0.67
C ALA A 208 11.09 16.35 0.73
N GLY A 209 11.80 16.31 1.87
CA GLY A 209 13.03 15.53 2.04
C GLY A 209 12.95 14.09 1.49
N VAL A 210 14.10 13.51 1.14
CA VAL A 210 14.26 12.20 0.44
C VAL A 210 13.35 11.11 1.00
N LEU A 211 13.18 11.05 2.32
CA LEU A 211 12.29 10.10 2.99
C LEU A 211 10.86 10.15 2.45
N LEU A 212 10.27 11.34 2.29
CA LEU A 212 8.90 11.53 1.81
C LEU A 212 8.78 11.26 0.30
N ALA A 213 9.81 11.61 -0.47
CA ALA A 213 9.84 11.35 -1.91
C ALA A 213 9.78 9.85 -2.23
N TRP A 214 10.45 9.03 -1.42
CA TRP A 214 10.51 7.58 -1.61
C TRP A 214 9.47 6.80 -0.82
N SER A 215 8.93 7.34 0.28
CA SER A 215 8.05 6.60 1.18
C SER A 215 6.80 6.03 0.50
N ARG A 216 6.19 6.78 -0.43
CA ARG A 216 5.06 6.28 -1.22
C ARG A 216 5.46 5.11 -2.11
N ARG A 217 6.62 5.18 -2.75
CA ARG A 217 7.10 4.11 -3.64
C ARG A 217 7.43 2.86 -2.83
N ILE A 218 8.10 3.03 -1.69
CA ILE A 218 8.42 1.96 -0.77
C ILE A 218 7.15 1.30 -0.24
N HIS A 219 6.14 2.07 0.19
CA HIS A 219 4.85 1.52 0.62
C HIS A 219 4.17 0.71 -0.49
N MET A 220 4.13 1.24 -1.72
CA MET A 220 3.53 0.52 -2.85
C MET A 220 4.29 -0.77 -3.20
N LEU A 221 5.63 -0.75 -3.15
CA LEU A 221 6.46 -1.93 -3.40
C LEU A 221 6.26 -2.97 -2.31
N ALA A 222 6.29 -2.56 -1.03
CA ALA A 222 6.03 -3.44 0.10
C ALA A 222 4.63 -4.04 0.02
N ALA A 223 3.61 -3.26 -0.38
CA ALA A 223 2.25 -3.76 -0.57
C ALA A 223 2.17 -4.79 -1.71
N LEU A 224 2.86 -4.54 -2.82
CA LEU A 224 2.94 -5.51 -3.93
C LEU A 224 3.59 -6.83 -3.48
N LEU A 225 4.75 -6.74 -2.83
CA LEU A 225 5.46 -7.91 -2.31
C LEU A 225 4.64 -8.66 -1.27
N PHE A 226 3.95 -7.92 -0.40
CA PHE A 226 3.02 -8.49 0.59
C PHE A 226 1.92 -9.32 -0.08
N TYR A 227 1.24 -8.77 -1.10
CA TYR A 227 0.17 -9.51 -1.78
C TYR A 227 0.67 -10.71 -2.58
N LEU A 228 1.82 -10.59 -3.24
CA LEU A 228 2.45 -11.72 -3.93
C LEU A 228 2.84 -12.82 -2.94
N GLY A 229 3.43 -12.44 -1.80
CA GLY A 229 3.80 -13.36 -0.73
C GLY A 229 2.58 -14.01 -0.08
N LEU A 230 1.51 -13.25 0.17
CA LEU A 230 0.25 -13.78 0.71
C LEU A 230 -0.39 -14.78 -0.25
N LEU A 231 -0.45 -14.46 -1.55
CA LEU A 231 -0.99 -15.37 -2.56
C LEU A 231 -0.14 -16.65 -2.66
N ALA A 232 1.19 -16.52 -2.70
CA ALA A 232 2.10 -17.65 -2.72
C ALA A 232 1.93 -18.52 -1.46
N HIS A 233 1.83 -17.90 -0.28
CA HIS A 233 1.57 -18.60 0.97
C HIS A 233 0.27 -19.40 0.91
N ILE A 234 -0.85 -18.78 0.50
CA ILE A 234 -2.16 -19.45 0.35
C ILE A 234 -2.06 -20.63 -0.62
N ILE A 235 -1.42 -20.45 -1.78
CA ILE A 235 -1.25 -21.51 -2.77
C ILE A 235 -0.43 -22.68 -2.18
N VAL A 236 0.67 -22.37 -1.50
CA VAL A 236 1.55 -23.38 -0.91
C VAL A 236 0.82 -24.16 0.18
N VAL A 237 0.16 -23.49 1.12
CA VAL A 237 -0.51 -24.19 2.24
C VAL A 237 -1.75 -24.96 1.81
N LEU A 238 -2.48 -24.50 0.77
CA LEU A 238 -3.69 -25.20 0.30
C LEU A 238 -3.41 -26.33 -0.71
N PHE A 239 -2.42 -26.18 -1.60
CA PHE A 239 -2.19 -27.14 -2.68
C PHE A 239 -0.90 -27.95 -2.53
N PHE A 240 0.13 -27.36 -1.94
CA PHE A 240 1.43 -27.99 -1.70
C PHE A 240 1.60 -28.31 -0.20
N ALA A 241 0.51 -28.73 0.45
CA ALA A 241 0.50 -28.94 1.89
C ALA A 241 1.51 -30.02 2.33
N GLY A 242 1.74 -31.03 1.49
CA GLY A 242 2.78 -32.05 1.71
C GLY A 242 4.18 -31.46 1.74
N TYR A 243 4.53 -30.62 0.76
CA TYR A 243 5.80 -29.88 0.77
C TYR A 243 5.91 -28.95 1.98
N ALA A 244 4.85 -28.22 2.33
CA ALA A 244 4.85 -27.26 3.42
C ALA A 244 4.96 -27.92 4.81
N ALA A 245 4.40 -29.12 4.98
CA ALA A 245 4.52 -29.90 6.22
C ALA A 245 5.88 -30.61 6.35
N GLY A 246 6.60 -30.77 5.23
CA GLY A 246 7.82 -31.58 5.20
C GLY A 246 7.52 -33.02 5.61
N ASP A 247 8.23 -33.51 6.62
CA ASP A 247 8.04 -34.86 7.17
C ASP A 247 6.93 -34.93 8.25
N GLY A 248 6.32 -33.78 8.60
CA GLY A 248 5.30 -33.70 9.64
C GLY A 248 3.87 -33.99 9.15
N ASP A 249 2.96 -34.17 10.11
CA ASP A 249 1.53 -34.24 9.83
C ASP A 249 1.00 -32.87 9.37
N ILE A 250 0.09 -32.90 8.40
CA ILE A 250 -0.58 -31.69 7.92
C ILE A 250 -1.68 -31.32 8.91
N GLY A 251 -1.42 -30.31 9.74
CA GLY A 251 -2.33 -29.87 10.81
C GLY A 251 -3.36 -28.80 10.41
N TRP A 252 -3.49 -28.47 9.12
CA TRP A 252 -4.40 -27.41 8.62
C TRP A 252 -5.32 -27.91 7.51
N TRP A 253 -6.31 -27.12 7.09
CA TRP A 253 -7.17 -27.45 5.95
C TRP A 253 -6.42 -27.22 4.64
N TYR A 254 -6.47 -28.23 3.76
CA TYR A 254 -5.85 -28.19 2.46
C TYR A 254 -6.75 -28.86 1.41
N ILE A 255 -6.46 -28.61 0.14
CA ILE A 255 -7.15 -29.18 -1.02
C ILE A 255 -6.36 -30.37 -1.58
N THR A 256 -5.05 -30.19 -1.74
CA THR A 256 -4.12 -31.25 -2.17
C THR A 256 -2.87 -31.26 -1.31
N ASP A 257 -2.24 -32.41 -1.16
CA ASP A 257 -0.99 -32.61 -0.42
C ASP A 257 0.22 -32.80 -1.35
N TRP A 258 0.25 -32.06 -2.47
CA TRP A 258 1.36 -32.15 -3.42
C TRP A 258 2.71 -31.87 -2.76
N GLY A 259 3.74 -32.54 -3.28
CA GLY A 259 5.11 -32.43 -2.77
C GLY A 259 5.39 -33.29 -1.53
N ARG A 260 4.42 -34.09 -1.06
CA ARG A 260 4.68 -35.16 -0.09
C ARG A 260 5.55 -36.24 -0.74
N GLY A 261 6.75 -36.45 -0.22
CA GLY A 261 7.61 -37.55 -0.66
C GLY A 261 6.97 -38.89 -0.33
N THR A 262 6.78 -39.75 -1.33
CA THR A 262 6.45 -41.16 -1.09
C THR A 262 7.73 -41.86 -0.65
N HIS A 263 7.93 -42.02 0.65
CA HIS A 263 8.88 -42.99 1.18
C HIS A 263 8.19 -44.34 1.36
#